data_AF-A0A1J3JKZ3-F1
#
_entry.id   AF-A0A1J3JKZ3-F1
#
_cell.length_a   1.000
_cell.length_b   1.000
_cell.length_c   1.000
_cell.angle_alpha   90.00
_cell.angle_beta   90.00
_cell.angle_gamma   90.00
#
_symmetry.space_group_name_H-M   'P 1'
#
loop_
_entity.id
_entity.type
_entity.pdbx_description
1 polymer ?
#
loop_
_entity_poly.entity_id
_entity_poly.type
_entity_poly.pdbx_seq_one_letter_code
_entity_poly.pdbx_strand_id
1 'polypeptide(L)'
;QNILKPKLNPNGIFVTQAGPAGIFTHKEVFTSIYNTLKQVFKYVKAYTAHVPSFADTWGWVMASDQEFELEVSEIDRRIEERITGDLMYLDASSFLSAASLNKTISLALEKETEVYSEENARFIHGHGVAYPHT
;
A
#
# COMPACT_ATOMS: atom_id res chain seq x y z
N GLN A 1 -14.98 1.06 -17.29
CA GLN A 1 -15.59 2.01 -16.32
C GLN A 1 -16.34 1.34 -15.15
N ASN A 2 -16.76 0.07 -15.21
CA ASN A 2 -17.44 -0.62 -14.08
C ASN A 2 -16.58 -1.78 -13.49
N ILE A 3 -15.45 -1.46 -12.85
CA ILE A 3 -14.50 -2.47 -12.38
C ILE A 3 -14.46 -2.52 -10.86
N LEU A 4 -13.84 -1.51 -10.22
CA LEU A 4 -13.54 -1.53 -8.79
C LEU A 4 -14.37 -0.50 -8.02
N LYS A 5 -14.13 0.80 -8.24
CA LYS A 5 -14.74 1.87 -7.45
C LYS A 5 -16.28 1.82 -7.42
N PRO A 6 -17.01 1.62 -8.54
CA PRO A 6 -18.48 1.51 -8.52
C PRO A 6 -19.02 0.25 -7.82
N LYS A 7 -18.16 -0.73 -7.51
CA LYS A 7 -18.55 -1.97 -6.81
C LYS A 7 -18.24 -1.93 -5.31
N LEU A 8 -17.63 -0.86 -4.82
CA LEU A 8 -17.49 -0.63 -3.39
C LEU A 8 -18.82 -0.16 -2.82
N ASN A 9 -19.15 -0.65 -1.61
CA ASN A 9 -20.22 -0.06 -0.82
C ASN A 9 -19.91 1.42 -0.51
N PRO A 10 -20.91 2.24 -0.17
CA PRO A 10 -20.67 3.56 0.38
C PRO A 10 -19.61 3.50 1.50
N ASN A 11 -18.64 4.42 1.45
CA ASN A 11 -17.49 4.48 2.37
C ASN A 11 -16.55 3.26 2.33
N GLY A 12 -16.67 2.41 1.31
CA GLY A 12 -15.81 1.25 1.13
C GLY A 12 -14.34 1.64 0.95
N ILE A 13 -13.45 0.85 1.54
CA ILE A 13 -12.01 1.04 1.46
C ILE A 13 -11.44 -0.02 0.52
N PHE A 14 -10.65 0.43 -0.46
CA PHE A 14 -9.81 -0.45 -1.25
C PHE A 14 -8.39 -0.48 -0.68
N VAL A 15 -7.77 -1.66 -0.64
CA VAL A 15 -6.37 -1.83 -0.23
C VAL A 15 -5.68 -2.74 -1.24
N THR A 16 -4.48 -2.39 -1.65
CA THR A 16 -3.61 -3.24 -2.47
C THR A 16 -2.20 -3.28 -1.92
N GLN A 17 -1.55 -4.45 -2.03
CA GLN A 17 -0.08 -4.49 -2.00
C GLN A 17 0.43 -3.64 -3.18
N ALA A 18 1.54 -2.94 -2.96
CA ALA A 18 2.06 -1.95 -3.88
C ALA A 18 3.56 -2.12 -4.14
N GLY A 19 4.08 -3.34 -4.01
CA GLY A 19 5.46 -3.69 -4.36
C GLY A 19 6.52 -3.24 -3.34
N PRO A 20 7.81 -3.33 -3.72
CA PRO A 20 8.92 -2.83 -2.93
C PRO A 20 8.75 -1.36 -2.59
N ALA A 21 9.02 -1.01 -1.34
CA ALA A 21 8.99 0.34 -0.82
C ALA A 21 10.28 0.68 -0.05
N GLY A 22 11.37 -0.01 -0.37
CA GLY A 22 12.71 0.31 0.11
C GLY A 22 13.19 1.65 -0.41
N ILE A 23 14.23 2.20 0.24
CA ILE A 23 14.78 3.52 -0.10
C ILE A 23 15.23 3.65 -1.56
N PHE A 24 15.60 2.54 -2.20
CA PHE A 24 16.02 2.51 -3.62
C PHE A 24 14.98 1.88 -4.55
N THR A 25 14.08 1.04 -4.01
CA THR A 25 13.17 0.19 -4.78
C THR A 25 11.75 0.78 -4.89
N HIS A 26 11.39 1.76 -4.04
CA HIS A 26 10.06 2.37 -4.02
C HIS A 26 9.57 3.01 -5.35
N LYS A 27 10.48 3.32 -6.28
CA LYS A 27 10.12 3.92 -7.58
C LYS A 27 9.79 2.89 -8.65
N GLU A 28 9.99 1.60 -8.38
CA GLU A 28 9.70 0.55 -9.36
C GLU A 28 8.20 0.50 -9.67
N VAL A 29 7.38 0.44 -8.62
CA VAL A 29 5.91 0.40 -8.75
C VAL A 29 5.17 1.11 -7.61
N PHE A 30 5.73 1.19 -6.40
CA PHE A 30 5.02 1.71 -5.22
C PHE A 30 4.53 3.16 -5.41
N THR A 31 5.40 4.04 -5.90
CA THR A 31 5.01 5.43 -6.18
C THR A 31 3.94 5.54 -7.25
N SER A 32 4.09 4.82 -8.35
CA SER A 32 3.14 4.88 -9.48
C SER A 32 1.77 4.28 -9.10
N ILE A 33 1.72 3.21 -8.30
CA ILE A 33 0.46 2.65 -7.75
C ILE A 33 -0.24 3.68 -6.87
N TYR A 34 0.50 4.31 -5.95
CA TYR A 34 -0.04 5.38 -5.10
C TYR A 34 -0.60 6.54 -5.92
N ASN A 35 0.17 7.03 -6.90
CA ASN A 35 -0.27 8.16 -7.74
C ASN A 35 -1.47 7.80 -8.61
N THR A 36 -1.53 6.56 -9.12
CA THR A 36 -2.68 6.06 -9.89
C THR A 36 -3.95 6.06 -9.04
N LEU A 37 -3.88 5.57 -7.80
CA LEU A 37 -5.04 5.59 -6.90
C LEU A 37 -5.47 7.01 -6.52
N LYS A 38 -4.52 7.95 -6.41
CA LYS A 38 -4.83 9.38 -6.19
C LYS A 38 -5.62 10.04 -7.31
N GLN A 39 -5.54 9.53 -8.54
CA GLN A 39 -6.34 10.05 -9.65
C GLN A 39 -7.82 9.64 -9.53
N VAL A 40 -8.13 8.63 -8.71
CA VAL A 40 -9.43 7.97 -8.69
C VAL A 40 -10.16 8.15 -7.36
N PHE A 41 -9.45 8.18 -6.23
CA PHE A 41 -10.03 8.27 -4.88
C PHE A 41 -9.68 9.59 -4.19
N LYS A 42 -10.61 10.11 -3.38
CA LYS A 42 -10.40 11.37 -2.64
C LYS A 42 -9.30 11.26 -1.57
N TYR A 43 -9.23 10.13 -0.86
CA TYR A 43 -8.28 9.89 0.20
C TYR A 43 -7.43 8.67 -0.13
N VAL A 44 -6.11 8.84 -0.11
CA VAL A 44 -5.15 7.76 -0.38
C VAL A 44 -4.03 7.81 0.65
N LYS A 45 -3.78 6.69 1.31
CA LYS A 45 -2.75 6.55 2.35
C LYS A 45 -1.83 5.40 1.97
N ALA A 46 -0.53 5.69 1.94
CA ALA A 46 0.50 4.68 1.74
C ALA A 46 1.09 4.29 3.10
N TYR A 47 1.41 3.02 3.26
CA TYR A 47 2.09 2.49 4.45
C TYR A 47 3.03 1.36 4.06
N THR A 48 4.02 1.11 4.91
CA THR A 48 5.12 0.19 4.60
C THR A 48 5.49 -0.66 5.81
N ALA A 49 5.99 -1.86 5.56
CA ALA A 49 6.53 -2.74 6.58
C ALA A 49 7.72 -3.52 6.03
N HIS A 50 8.73 -3.76 6.85
CA HIS A 50 9.83 -4.65 6.48
C HIS A 50 9.35 -6.11 6.47
N VAL A 51 9.57 -6.82 5.36
CA VAL A 51 9.24 -8.24 5.23
C VAL A 51 10.54 -9.04 5.16
N PRO A 52 10.97 -9.72 6.25
CA PRO A 52 12.31 -10.30 6.34
C PRO A 52 12.67 -11.28 5.23
N SER A 53 11.72 -12.11 4.80
CA SER A 53 11.94 -13.08 3.72
C SER A 53 12.09 -12.44 2.35
N PHE A 54 11.69 -11.17 2.18
CA PHE A 54 11.84 -10.42 0.93
C PHE A 54 13.13 -9.60 0.92
N ALA A 55 13.83 -9.50 2.06
CA ALA A 55 15.01 -8.67 2.26
C ALA A 55 14.81 -7.20 1.86
N ASP A 56 13.57 -6.71 1.96
CA ASP A 56 13.22 -5.31 1.67
C ASP A 56 11.96 -4.87 2.45
N THR A 57 11.75 -3.56 2.48
CA THR A 57 10.49 -2.95 2.86
C THR A 57 9.46 -3.15 1.75
N TRP A 58 8.26 -3.57 2.11
CA TRP A 58 7.13 -3.70 1.20
C TRP A 58 6.09 -2.62 1.46
N GLY A 59 5.41 -2.19 0.41
CA GLY A 59 4.42 -1.14 0.42
C GLY A 59 3.01 -1.65 0.23
N TRP A 60 2.07 -0.94 0.82
CA TRP A 60 0.64 -1.06 0.58
C TRP A 60 0.02 0.33 0.44
N VAL A 61 -1.07 0.40 -0.30
CA VAL A 61 -1.84 1.65 -0.48
C VAL A 61 -3.30 1.37 -0.21
N MET A 62 -3.89 2.15 0.68
CA MET A 62 -5.33 2.18 0.93
C MET A 62 -5.96 3.43 0.32
N ALA A 63 -7.16 3.28 -0.24
CA ALA A 63 -7.87 4.33 -0.97
C ALA A 63 -9.37 4.29 -0.67
N SER A 64 -9.97 5.46 -0.47
CA SER A 64 -11.41 5.63 -0.20
C SER A 64 -11.88 7.04 -0.58
N ASP A 65 -13.18 7.20 -0.77
CA ASP A 65 -13.80 8.53 -0.85
C ASP A 65 -14.23 9.08 0.53
N GLN A 66 -14.17 8.24 1.56
CA GLN A 66 -14.35 8.61 2.96
C GLN A 66 -12.98 8.80 3.63
N GLU A 67 -12.87 9.81 4.49
CA GLU A 67 -11.66 10.07 5.26
C GLU A 67 -11.36 8.90 6.21
N PHE A 68 -10.09 8.55 6.36
CA PHE A 68 -9.67 7.45 7.23
C PHE A 68 -9.61 7.89 8.68
N GLU A 69 -10.32 7.18 9.54
CA GLU A 69 -10.23 7.35 11.00
C GLU A 69 -9.04 6.57 11.53
N LEU A 70 -7.94 7.28 11.81
CA LEU A 70 -6.64 6.70 12.20
C LEU A 70 -6.25 7.03 13.66
N GLU A 71 -7.23 7.33 14.51
CA GLU A 71 -6.99 7.58 15.93
C GLU A 71 -6.52 6.30 16.64
N VAL A 72 -5.48 6.44 17.48
CA VAL A 72 -4.82 5.30 18.14
C VAL A 72 -5.80 4.47 18.95
N SER A 73 -6.56 5.14 19.82
CA SER A 73 -7.56 4.52 20.70
C SER A 73 -8.65 3.80 19.92
N GLU A 74 -8.96 4.27 18.71
CA GLU A 74 -10.00 3.68 17.87
C GLU A 74 -9.50 2.45 17.12
N ILE A 75 -8.23 2.43 16.68
CA ILE A 75 -7.64 1.26 16.01
C ILE A 75 -7.57 0.08 16.99
N ASP A 76 -6.99 0.26 18.17
CA ASP A 76 -6.82 -0.83 19.15
C ASP A 76 -8.19 -1.34 19.62
N ARG A 77 -9.13 -0.43 19.93
CA ARG A 77 -10.52 -0.81 20.27
C ARG A 77 -11.18 -1.64 19.17
N ARG A 78 -11.00 -1.27 17.89
CA ARG A 78 -11.55 -2.03 16.75
C ARG A 78 -10.89 -3.39 16.58
N ILE A 79 -9.59 -3.50 16.86
CA ILE A 79 -8.89 -4.79 16.82
C ILE A 79 -9.50 -5.72 17.88
N GLU A 80 -9.61 -5.25 19.12
CA GLU A 80 -10.20 -6.01 20.23
C GLU A 80 -11.65 -6.45 19.95
N GLU A 81 -12.46 -5.56 19.37
CA GLU A 81 -13.88 -5.85 19.10
C GLU A 81 -14.11 -6.82 17.94
N ARG A 82 -13.19 -6.89 16.97
CA ARG A 82 -13.47 -7.50 15.66
C ARG A 82 -12.55 -8.66 15.31
N ILE A 83 -11.38 -8.77 15.94
CA ILE A 83 -10.39 -9.81 15.63
C ILE A 83 -10.37 -10.83 16.77
N THR A 84 -10.49 -12.11 16.41
CA THR A 84 -10.37 -13.20 17.39
C THR A 84 -8.91 -13.59 17.56
N GLY A 85 -8.40 -13.49 18.78
CA GLY A 85 -7.01 -13.80 19.14
C GLY A 85 -6.08 -12.60 18.98
N ASP A 86 -4.81 -12.80 19.37
CA ASP A 86 -3.82 -11.72 19.43
C ASP A 86 -3.10 -11.54 18.09
N LEU A 87 -2.95 -10.29 17.66
CA LEU A 87 -2.12 -9.94 16.52
C LEU A 87 -0.63 -9.93 16.92
N MET A 88 0.20 -10.58 16.13
CA MET A 88 1.65 -10.68 16.42
C MET A 88 2.47 -9.49 15.91
N TYR A 89 1.90 -8.67 15.03
CA TYR A 89 2.63 -7.60 14.33
C TYR A 89 1.93 -6.25 14.37
N LEU A 90 0.60 -6.23 14.28
CA LEU A 90 -0.18 -5.02 14.07
C LEU A 90 -0.96 -4.64 15.34
N ASP A 91 -0.76 -3.40 15.75
CA ASP A 91 -1.49 -2.61 16.73
C ASP A 91 -1.57 -1.16 16.19
N ALA A 92 -2.20 -0.24 16.92
CA ALA A 92 -2.30 1.14 16.49
C ALA A 92 -0.93 1.82 16.29
N SER A 93 0.02 1.56 17.19
CA SER A 93 1.35 2.20 17.17
C SER A 93 2.19 1.75 15.98
N SER A 94 2.21 0.45 15.70
CA SER A 94 2.88 -0.15 14.55
C SER A 94 2.22 0.29 13.24
N PHE A 95 0.90 0.39 13.16
CA PHE A 95 0.23 0.93 11.97
C PHE A 95 0.61 2.40 11.72
N LEU A 96 0.60 3.25 12.75
CA LEU A 96 1.02 4.64 12.61
C LEU A 96 2.48 4.78 12.22
N SER A 97 3.36 3.94 12.78
CA SER A 97 4.76 3.87 12.38
C SER A 97 4.89 3.47 10.90
N ALA A 98 4.20 2.41 10.47
CA ALA A 98 4.16 1.94 9.09
C ALA A 98 3.65 3.02 8.12
N ALA A 99 2.68 3.82 8.55
CA ALA A 99 2.06 4.89 7.79
C ALA A 99 2.83 6.23 7.87
N SER A 100 3.91 6.29 8.65
CA SER A 100 4.80 7.45 8.79
C SER A 100 6.06 7.24 7.97
N LEU A 101 5.99 7.63 6.71
CA LEU A 101 7.05 7.38 5.74
C LEU A 101 8.25 8.32 5.94
N ASN A 102 9.46 7.80 5.70
CA ASN A 102 10.65 8.64 5.71
C ASN A 102 10.58 9.70 4.60
N LYS A 103 11.32 10.80 4.80
CA LYS A 103 11.29 11.98 3.91
C LYS A 103 11.55 11.64 2.44
N THR A 104 12.45 10.70 2.14
CA THR A 104 12.79 10.34 0.77
C THR A 104 11.59 9.71 0.05
N ILE A 105 10.93 8.75 0.71
CA ILE A 105 9.75 8.08 0.15
C ILE A 105 8.59 9.06 0.05
N SER A 106 8.33 9.86 1.08
CA SER A 106 7.26 10.87 1.05
C SER A 106 7.41 11.85 -0.11
N LEU A 107 8.63 12.38 -0.32
CA LEU A 107 8.91 13.27 -1.45
C LEU A 107 8.80 12.57 -2.80
N ALA A 108 9.15 11.28 -2.88
CA ALA A 108 9.00 10.52 -4.12
C ALA A 108 7.53 10.29 -4.47
N LEU A 109 6.69 9.98 -3.48
CA LEU A 109 5.23 9.87 -3.66
C LEU A 109 4.59 11.18 -4.09
N GLU A 110 5.03 12.31 -3.53
CA GLU A 110 4.55 13.64 -3.89
C GLU A 110 4.94 14.06 -5.32
N LYS A 111 6.14 13.67 -5.76
CA LYS A 111 6.69 14.05 -7.07
C LYS A 111 6.36 13.06 -8.19
N GLU A 112 5.72 11.94 -7.87
CA GLU A 112 5.33 10.95 -8.87
C GLU A 112 4.31 11.54 -9.84
N THR A 113 4.53 11.31 -11.13
CA THR A 113 3.65 11.77 -12.21
C THR A 113 3.10 10.62 -13.03
N GLU A 114 3.69 9.43 -12.93
CA GLU A 114 3.27 8.25 -13.66
C GLU A 114 1.92 7.75 -13.15
N VAL A 115 1.03 7.45 -14.09
CA VAL A 115 -0.32 6.91 -13.85
C VAL A 115 -0.48 5.69 -14.75
N TYR A 116 -0.84 4.55 -14.17
CA TYR A 116 -1.11 3.35 -14.95
C TYR A 116 -2.42 3.48 -15.73
N SER A 117 -2.31 3.16 -17.01
CA SER A 117 -3.38 2.94 -17.97
C SER A 117 -3.20 1.55 -18.60
N GLU A 118 -4.16 1.15 -19.43
CA GLU A 118 -4.05 -0.10 -20.18
C GLU A 118 -2.81 -0.14 -21.10
N GLU A 119 -2.25 1.01 -21.47
CA GLU A 119 -1.16 1.13 -22.43
C GLU A 119 0.24 1.17 -21.80
N ASN A 120 0.36 1.54 -20.51
CA ASN A 120 1.64 1.85 -19.88
C ASN A 120 1.88 1.15 -18.52
N ALA A 121 1.13 0.09 -18.23
CA ALA A 121 1.25 -0.66 -16.98
C ALA A 121 2.70 -1.16 -16.78
N ARG A 122 3.27 -0.88 -15.61
CA ARG A 122 4.60 -1.37 -15.23
C ARG A 122 4.50 -2.61 -14.37
N PHE A 123 5.44 -3.51 -14.57
CA PHE A 123 5.58 -4.75 -13.82
C PHE A 123 7.00 -4.87 -13.30
N ILE A 124 7.16 -5.45 -12.12
CA ILE A 124 8.46 -5.89 -11.63
C ILE A 124 8.79 -7.19 -12.37
N HIS A 125 9.82 -7.16 -13.21
CA HIS A 125 10.22 -8.32 -13.98
C HIS A 125 11.21 -9.13 -13.14
N GLY A 126 10.86 -10.37 -12.79
CA GLY A 126 11.82 -11.30 -12.20
C GLY A 126 12.81 -11.79 -13.26
N HIS A 127 14.10 -11.87 -12.91
CA HIS A 127 15.09 -12.61 -13.70
C HIS A 127 14.99 -14.11 -13.42
N GLY A 128 13.80 -14.69 -13.61
CA GLY A 128 13.56 -16.09 -13.31
C GLY A 128 14.61 -16.98 -13.97
N VAL A 129 15.46 -17.61 -13.16
CA VAL A 129 16.35 -18.66 -13.63
C VAL A 129 15.53 -19.93 -13.73
N ALA A 130 15.09 -20.27 -14.94
CA ALA A 130 14.59 -21.61 -15.22
C ALA A 130 15.75 -22.58 -14.97
N TYR A 131 15.68 -23.36 -13.88
CA TYR A 131 16.58 -24.50 -13.71
C TYR A 131 16.13 -25.56 -14.71
N PRO A 132 16.93 -25.89 -15.75
CA PRO A 132 16.67 -27.08 -16.52
C PRO A 132 16.89 -28.26 -15.56
N HIS A 133 15.87 -29.09 -15.38
CA HIS A 133 15.99 -30.32 -14.61
C HIS A 133 17.17 -31.15 -15.15
N THR A 134 18.22 -31.30 -14.35
CA THR A 134 19.23 -32.35 -14.49
C THR A 134 18.74 -33.64 -13.87
#